data_AF-A0A7C1W2Y3-F1
#
_entry.id   AF-A0A7C1W2Y3-F1
#
_cell.length_a   1.000
_cell.length_b   1.000
_cell.length_c   1.000
_cell.angle_alpha   90.00
_cell.angle_beta   90.00
_cell.angle_gamma   90.00
#
_symmetry.space_group_name_H-M   'P 1'
#
loop_
_entity.id
_entity.type
_entity.pdbx_description
1 polymer ?
#
loop_
_entity_poly.entity_id
_entity_poly.type
_entity_poly.pdbx_seq_one_letter_code
_entity_poly.pdbx_strand_id
1 'polypeptide(L)'
;MGNVTITVSDPSEDYGIKLTDDHISLGHIRLNVSVGYRGIWLDYVSNCRIFNVTVNINSTEGDTRDGIYLDNSQDNIIENTSVNSQGFQFMGIYNYYSDGTIIRNNTVYVNGDSADGIMVFSSYASVIGNTINISGISSSEGYGVYLYLPYNSTIENNIIMINLSESNSWNAYFIGGSDCIFRDNILSGVNVSIDRLDEDIIKIRGVPRDQWPSNPEEHVNISIFLDISMESNNWLILNITYNESELPPELINELTLKIWRYSEDWEEDGWNGTRFLDIVNNTVGVNITTSGIFAPLGETEDVTPPVLTILNPSENNSIFNTSWVNISIRSNEDLNNAVLWWNGTNYTMSGGGKNWYYNMTGLDDGNYTYRVYGVDTAGNQNSTLLYTLMTDTIKPIYSNISQDKNNVLPGECVNVSVLWRDENLAYAWLMTNQSFDGVSYWHRVETIKLLDKQNWSNFTITPSVDDIGHIIGWKVYANDTAGNTNITPISNINVRQPLYIIDWKPIAENISDNVGDSREFNITLNQRANITWYINGSIVKTDDNVNFSSYLNSSAPEGYWNVTAYA
;
A
#
# COMPACT_ATOMS: atom_id res chain seq x y z
N MET A 1 -63.81 34.12 -17.42
CA MET A 1 -63.62 35.42 -16.72
C MET A 1 -62.22 35.91 -17.10
N GLY A 2 -62.09 37.17 -17.50
CA GLY A 2 -60.80 37.71 -17.93
C GLY A 2 -59.87 37.94 -16.72
N ASN A 3 -58.57 37.68 -16.89
CA ASN A 3 -57.59 37.96 -15.85
C ASN A 3 -57.45 39.49 -15.69
N VAL A 4 -57.58 39.98 -14.46
CA VAL A 4 -57.35 41.40 -14.14
C VAL A 4 -55.86 41.59 -13.85
N THR A 5 -55.23 42.57 -14.49
CA THR A 5 -53.83 42.93 -14.20
C THR A 5 -53.79 44.16 -13.32
N ILE A 6 -53.10 44.07 -12.19
CA ILE A 6 -52.88 45.16 -11.23
C ILE A 6 -51.37 45.45 -11.23
N THR A 7 -51.00 46.71 -11.44
CA THR A 7 -49.61 47.17 -11.39
C THR A 7 -49.47 48.17 -10.26
N VAL A 8 -48.55 47.90 -9.33
CA VAL A 8 -48.24 48.79 -8.21
C VAL A 8 -46.93 49.51 -8.51
N SER A 9 -47.02 50.84 -8.56
CA SER A 9 -45.93 51.75 -8.98
C SER A 9 -45.70 52.91 -7.99
N ASP A 10 -46.36 52.90 -6.83
CA ASP A 10 -46.19 53.91 -5.78
C ASP A 10 -45.26 53.38 -4.68
N PRO A 11 -44.11 54.04 -4.39
CA PRO A 11 -43.15 53.60 -3.38
C PRO A 11 -43.59 53.89 -1.94
N SER A 12 -44.76 54.51 -1.71
CA SER A 12 -45.24 54.83 -0.35
C SER A 12 -45.89 53.66 0.38
N GLU A 13 -46.19 52.55 -0.31
CA GLU A 13 -46.71 51.32 0.29
C GLU A 13 -45.70 50.16 0.13
N ASP A 14 -45.45 49.45 1.22
CA ASP A 14 -44.49 48.33 1.24
C ASP A 14 -45.06 47.02 0.66
N TYR A 15 -46.26 47.05 0.07
CA TYR A 15 -46.99 45.87 -0.41
C TYR A 15 -47.79 46.15 -1.69
N GLY A 16 -48.08 45.11 -2.48
CA GLY A 16 -48.94 45.21 -3.66
C GLY A 16 -50.44 45.10 -3.34
N ILE A 17 -50.82 44.10 -2.56
CA ILE A 17 -52.19 43.91 -2.05
C ILE A 17 -52.09 43.52 -0.58
N LYS A 18 -52.86 44.18 0.29
CA LYS A 18 -53.00 43.79 1.70
C LYS A 18 -54.42 43.32 1.98
N LEU A 19 -54.55 42.18 2.64
CA LEU A 19 -55.80 41.66 3.18
C LEU A 19 -55.84 41.94 4.68
N THR A 20 -56.90 42.62 5.12
CA THR A 20 -57.09 43.06 6.52
C THR A 20 -58.35 42.50 7.17
N ASP A 21 -59.18 41.78 6.42
CA ASP A 21 -60.40 41.15 6.92
C ASP A 21 -60.41 39.66 6.59
N ASP A 22 -61.11 38.89 7.42
CA ASP A 22 -61.26 37.44 7.27
C ASP A 22 -62.14 37.06 6.07
N HIS A 23 -62.06 35.79 5.64
CA HIS A 23 -62.92 35.19 4.61
C HIS A 23 -62.82 35.84 3.21
N ILE A 24 -61.73 36.56 2.94
CA ILE A 24 -61.48 37.14 1.62
C ILE A 24 -61.01 36.06 0.66
N SER A 25 -61.65 35.98 -0.51
CA SER A 25 -61.18 35.19 -1.64
C SER A 25 -60.60 36.09 -2.73
N LEU A 26 -59.29 36.02 -2.94
CA LEU A 26 -58.57 36.74 -3.98
C LEU A 26 -58.12 35.76 -5.08
N GLY A 27 -58.56 35.96 -6.32
CA GLY A 27 -58.15 35.07 -7.39
C GLY A 27 -58.33 35.58 -8.80
N HIS A 28 -57.73 34.87 -9.75
CA HIS A 28 -57.74 35.20 -11.18
C HIS A 28 -57.14 36.58 -11.53
N ILE A 29 -56.11 36.97 -10.78
CA ILE A 29 -55.39 38.23 -10.99
C ILE A 29 -53.92 38.01 -11.35
N ARG A 30 -53.34 38.98 -12.05
CA ARG A 30 -51.91 39.13 -12.21
C ARG A 30 -51.47 40.43 -11.50
N LEU A 31 -50.66 40.29 -10.48
CA LEU A 31 -50.07 41.38 -9.72
C LEU A 31 -48.61 41.58 -10.15
N ASN A 32 -48.28 42.77 -10.64
CA ASN A 32 -46.90 43.16 -10.91
C ASN A 32 -46.49 44.26 -9.92
N VAL A 33 -45.49 43.96 -9.08
CA VAL A 33 -44.95 44.88 -8.08
C VAL A 33 -43.59 45.37 -8.55
N SER A 34 -43.51 46.66 -8.87
CA SER A 34 -42.29 47.32 -9.39
C SER A 34 -41.54 48.15 -8.36
N VAL A 35 -42.20 48.51 -7.26
CA VAL A 35 -41.69 49.24 -6.10
C VAL A 35 -42.36 48.68 -4.84
N GLY A 36 -41.71 48.78 -3.69
CA GLY A 36 -42.12 48.11 -2.45
C GLY A 36 -41.50 46.72 -2.29
N TYR A 37 -41.77 46.07 -1.15
CA TYR A 37 -41.07 44.84 -0.76
C TYR A 37 -41.97 43.60 -0.69
N ARG A 38 -43.29 43.74 -0.66
CA ARG A 38 -44.23 42.61 -0.59
C ARG A 38 -45.20 42.54 -1.76
N GLY A 39 -45.53 41.34 -2.22
CA GLY A 39 -46.56 41.11 -3.22
C GLY A 39 -47.95 41.16 -2.60
N ILE A 40 -48.35 40.06 -1.96
CA ILE A 40 -49.62 39.97 -1.25
C ILE A 40 -49.34 39.77 0.25
N TRP A 41 -49.91 40.61 1.10
CA TRP A 41 -49.77 40.53 2.54
C TRP A 41 -51.10 40.17 3.20
N LEU A 42 -51.12 39.06 3.94
CA LEU A 42 -52.18 38.66 4.85
C LEU A 42 -51.78 39.12 6.26
N ASP A 43 -52.51 40.08 6.81
CA ASP A 43 -52.15 40.75 8.07
C ASP A 43 -53.18 40.44 9.14
N TYR A 44 -52.88 39.49 10.03
CA TYR A 44 -53.78 39.04 11.11
C TYR A 44 -55.17 38.61 10.60
N VAL A 45 -55.22 37.91 9.45
CA VAL A 45 -56.48 37.47 8.83
C VAL A 45 -56.68 35.96 8.91
N SER A 46 -57.94 35.55 8.88
CA SER A 46 -58.33 34.15 8.96
C SER A 46 -59.22 33.72 7.80
N ASN A 47 -59.15 32.44 7.40
CA ASN A 47 -60.04 31.83 6.40
C ASN A 47 -60.02 32.52 5.02
N CYS A 48 -58.93 33.21 4.68
CA CYS A 48 -58.75 33.81 3.36
C CYS A 48 -58.20 32.80 2.36
N ARG A 49 -58.47 33.04 1.07
CA ARG A 49 -58.04 32.18 -0.03
C ARG A 49 -57.42 32.99 -1.15
N ILE A 50 -56.14 32.73 -1.44
CA ILE A 50 -55.45 33.18 -2.65
C ILE A 50 -55.44 32.03 -3.65
N PHE A 51 -56.02 32.22 -4.84
CA PHE A 51 -56.11 31.14 -5.83
C PHE A 51 -56.01 31.61 -7.28
N ASN A 52 -55.31 30.86 -8.13
CA ASN A 52 -55.13 31.22 -9.55
C ASN A 52 -54.56 32.64 -9.73
N VAL A 53 -53.60 33.02 -8.89
CA VAL A 53 -52.94 34.32 -8.95
C VAL A 53 -51.56 34.20 -9.59
N THR A 54 -51.10 35.25 -10.25
CA THR A 54 -49.69 35.42 -10.61
C THR A 54 -49.14 36.64 -9.89
N VAL A 55 -48.12 36.48 -9.05
CA VAL A 55 -47.38 37.57 -8.40
C VAL A 55 -46.01 37.67 -9.05
N ASN A 56 -45.68 38.83 -9.61
CA ASN A 56 -44.36 39.12 -10.15
C ASN A 56 -43.76 40.29 -9.37
N ILE A 57 -42.61 40.07 -8.73
CA ILE A 57 -41.89 41.12 -7.99
C ILE A 57 -40.56 41.40 -8.67
N ASN A 58 -40.41 42.64 -9.16
CA ASN A 58 -39.21 43.12 -9.86
C ASN A 58 -38.51 44.25 -9.10
N SER A 59 -38.93 44.52 -7.86
CA SER A 59 -38.39 45.62 -7.05
C SER A 59 -36.95 45.32 -6.61
N THR A 60 -36.04 46.26 -6.84
CA THR A 60 -34.62 46.17 -6.42
C THR A 60 -34.34 46.82 -5.07
N GLU A 61 -35.31 47.54 -4.51
CA GLU A 61 -35.16 48.23 -3.23
C GLU A 61 -35.43 47.27 -2.05
N GLY A 62 -34.96 47.59 -0.84
CA GLY A 62 -35.32 46.91 0.42
C GLY A 62 -34.43 45.76 0.86
N ASP A 63 -34.39 45.54 2.18
CA ASP A 63 -33.55 44.52 2.83
C ASP A 63 -34.23 43.13 2.86
N THR A 64 -35.57 43.05 2.92
CA THR A 64 -36.30 41.77 2.86
C THR A 64 -37.51 41.90 1.94
N ARG A 65 -37.76 40.90 1.10
CA ARG A 65 -38.85 40.94 0.11
C ARG A 65 -39.67 39.65 0.10
N ASP A 66 -40.98 39.78 0.02
CA ASP A 66 -41.90 38.64 0.13
C ASP A 66 -42.85 38.56 -1.08
N GLY A 67 -42.96 37.40 -1.72
CA GLY A 67 -43.96 37.19 -2.77
C GLY A 67 -45.37 37.20 -2.19
N ILE A 68 -45.63 36.28 -1.27
CA ILE A 68 -46.84 36.25 -0.46
C ILE A 68 -46.41 36.12 1.00
N TYR A 69 -46.77 37.09 1.83
CA TYR A 69 -46.45 37.12 3.25
C TYR A 69 -47.72 36.91 4.08
N LEU A 70 -47.71 35.91 4.95
CA LEU A 70 -48.73 35.73 5.97
C LEU A 70 -48.12 36.07 7.32
N ASP A 71 -48.72 37.05 8.00
CA ASP A 71 -48.29 37.52 9.31
C ASP A 71 -49.40 37.22 10.34
N ASN A 72 -49.11 36.39 11.34
CA ASN A 72 -50.02 36.08 12.44
C ASN A 72 -51.45 35.69 11.98
N SER A 73 -51.55 34.95 10.87
CA SER A 73 -52.79 34.69 10.14
C SER A 73 -53.20 33.21 10.22
N GLN A 74 -54.50 32.87 10.14
CA GLN A 74 -54.99 31.53 10.51
C GLN A 74 -55.85 30.87 9.41
N ASP A 75 -55.73 29.56 9.22
CA ASP A 75 -56.60 28.75 8.35
C ASP A 75 -56.71 29.28 6.90
N ASN A 76 -55.62 29.84 6.37
CA ASN A 76 -55.60 30.44 5.03
C ASN A 76 -55.19 29.43 3.95
N ILE A 77 -55.67 29.64 2.73
CA ILE A 77 -55.35 28.76 1.60
C ILE A 77 -54.64 29.56 0.50
N ILE A 78 -53.47 29.11 0.09
CA ILE A 78 -52.73 29.59 -1.08
C ILE A 78 -52.61 28.44 -2.08
N GLU A 79 -53.30 28.55 -3.21
CA GLU A 79 -53.31 27.45 -4.17
C GLU A 79 -53.27 27.85 -5.65
N ASN A 80 -52.69 26.99 -6.48
CA ASN A 80 -52.63 27.19 -7.94
C ASN A 80 -52.08 28.59 -8.32
N THR A 81 -51.16 29.12 -7.51
CA THR A 81 -50.61 30.46 -7.64
C THR A 81 -49.18 30.39 -8.13
N SER A 82 -48.80 31.32 -9.01
CA SER A 82 -47.43 31.49 -9.48
C SER A 82 -46.82 32.71 -8.81
N VAL A 83 -45.68 32.52 -8.13
CA VAL A 83 -44.89 33.60 -7.55
C VAL A 83 -43.55 33.63 -8.28
N ASN A 84 -43.22 34.74 -8.91
CA ASN A 84 -41.96 34.96 -9.60
C ASN A 84 -41.28 36.19 -9.02
N SER A 85 -40.07 36.04 -8.53
CA SER A 85 -39.35 37.14 -7.91
C SER A 85 -37.87 37.11 -8.20
N GLN A 86 -37.27 38.31 -8.10
CA GLN A 86 -35.84 38.50 -8.25
C GLN A 86 -35.32 39.51 -7.22
N GLY A 87 -34.19 39.21 -6.57
CA GLY A 87 -33.53 40.10 -5.61
C GLY A 87 -32.79 39.37 -4.49
N PHE A 88 -32.09 40.15 -3.67
CA PHE A 88 -31.43 39.73 -2.42
C PHE A 88 -32.46 39.51 -1.29
N GLN A 89 -32.27 38.48 -0.46
CA GLN A 89 -33.08 38.18 0.75
C GLN A 89 -34.59 38.15 0.45
N PHE A 90 -34.98 37.21 -0.40
CA PHE A 90 -36.35 37.11 -0.89
C PHE A 90 -37.01 35.80 -0.47
N MET A 91 -38.23 35.86 0.05
CA MET A 91 -39.07 34.71 0.35
C MET A 91 -40.24 34.62 -0.63
N GLY A 92 -40.35 33.52 -1.40
CA GLY A 92 -41.43 33.30 -2.35
C GLY A 92 -42.80 33.32 -1.67
N ILE A 93 -43.02 32.38 -0.76
CA ILE A 93 -44.17 32.38 0.14
C ILE A 93 -43.64 32.28 1.57
N TYR A 94 -43.95 33.29 2.38
CA TYR A 94 -43.49 33.37 3.76
C TYR A 94 -44.68 33.25 4.72
N ASN A 95 -44.76 32.10 5.39
CA ASN A 95 -45.74 31.80 6.41
C ASN A 95 -45.12 32.07 7.80
N TYR A 96 -45.45 33.21 8.39
CA TYR A 96 -44.86 33.70 9.64
C TYR A 96 -45.90 33.71 10.76
N TYR A 97 -45.65 32.90 11.80
CA TYR A 97 -46.56 32.69 12.94
C TYR A 97 -48.03 32.47 12.52
N SER A 98 -48.25 31.72 11.44
CA SER A 98 -49.52 31.64 10.74
C SER A 98 -50.00 30.19 10.59
N ASP A 99 -50.88 29.74 11.47
CA ASP A 99 -51.26 28.33 11.58
C ASP A 99 -52.43 27.93 10.69
N GLY A 100 -52.56 26.62 10.43
CA GLY A 100 -53.63 26.06 9.61
C GLY A 100 -53.50 26.40 8.13
N THR A 101 -52.35 26.97 7.72
CA THR A 101 -52.18 27.44 6.34
C THR A 101 -51.96 26.26 5.39
N ILE A 102 -52.73 26.22 4.29
CA ILE A 102 -52.56 25.26 3.21
C ILE A 102 -51.91 25.95 2.02
N ILE A 103 -50.69 25.54 1.67
CA ILE A 103 -49.92 26.04 0.52
C ILE A 103 -49.80 24.89 -0.47
N ARG A 104 -50.63 24.87 -1.53
CA ARG A 104 -50.67 23.73 -2.45
C ARG A 104 -50.70 24.05 -3.93
N ASN A 105 -50.08 23.19 -4.74
CA ASN A 105 -50.08 23.30 -6.20
C ASN A 105 -49.60 24.66 -6.72
N ASN A 106 -48.70 25.33 -5.98
CA ASN A 106 -48.14 26.61 -6.39
C ASN A 106 -46.86 26.40 -7.21
N THR A 107 -46.52 27.38 -8.05
CA THR A 107 -45.23 27.45 -8.73
C THR A 107 -44.47 28.66 -8.21
N VAL A 108 -43.38 28.42 -7.48
CA VAL A 108 -42.58 29.46 -6.83
C VAL A 108 -41.20 29.51 -7.46
N TYR A 109 -40.85 30.64 -8.07
CA TYR A 109 -39.54 30.90 -8.63
C TYR A 109 -38.93 32.13 -7.96
N VAL A 110 -37.80 31.94 -7.28
CA VAL A 110 -37.06 33.02 -6.61
C VAL A 110 -35.63 33.05 -7.13
N ASN A 111 -35.21 34.20 -7.65
CA ASN A 111 -33.87 34.38 -8.19
C ASN A 111 -33.07 35.44 -7.41
N GLY A 112 -31.95 35.06 -6.82
CA GLY A 112 -31.02 35.97 -6.16
C GLY A 112 -30.40 35.39 -4.92
N ASP A 113 -29.46 36.13 -4.33
CA ASP A 113 -28.71 35.68 -3.17
C ASP A 113 -29.59 35.71 -1.90
N SER A 114 -29.47 34.70 -1.03
CA SER A 114 -30.41 34.46 0.08
C SER A 114 -31.87 34.25 -0.35
N ALA A 115 -32.09 33.59 -1.50
CA ALA A 115 -33.43 33.25 -2.00
C ALA A 115 -34.02 32.04 -1.28
N ASP A 116 -35.18 32.24 -0.66
CA ASP A 116 -35.98 31.19 -0.05
C ASP A 116 -37.28 30.98 -0.83
N GLY A 117 -37.58 29.75 -1.22
CA GLY A 117 -38.77 29.42 -1.99
C GLY A 117 -40.04 29.52 -1.14
N ILE A 118 -40.24 28.55 -0.25
CA ILE A 118 -41.34 28.56 0.73
C ILE A 118 -40.76 28.46 2.12
N MET A 119 -41.07 29.44 2.95
CA MET A 119 -40.63 29.52 4.33
C MET A 119 -41.81 29.33 5.29
N VAL A 120 -41.66 28.41 6.24
CA VAL A 120 -42.60 28.17 7.35
C VAL A 120 -41.86 28.50 8.64
N PHE A 121 -42.29 29.55 9.32
CA PHE A 121 -41.62 30.06 10.51
C PHE A 121 -42.55 29.99 11.72
N SER A 122 -42.19 29.18 12.71
CA SER A 122 -42.90 29.01 13.99
C SER A 122 -44.41 28.82 13.79
N SER A 123 -44.78 27.93 12.85
CA SER A 123 -46.15 27.78 12.37
C SER A 123 -46.51 26.32 12.09
N TYR A 124 -47.82 26.05 12.06
CA TYR A 124 -48.44 24.84 11.51
C TYR A 124 -48.92 25.07 10.07
N ALA A 125 -48.28 24.42 9.09
CA ALA A 125 -48.63 24.53 7.67
C ALA A 125 -48.62 23.20 6.91
N SER A 126 -49.46 23.11 5.87
CA SER A 126 -49.47 22.03 4.88
C SER A 126 -48.93 22.54 3.55
N VAL A 127 -47.69 22.19 3.21
CA VAL A 127 -46.99 22.55 1.95
C VAL A 127 -47.02 21.34 1.03
N ILE A 128 -47.96 21.30 0.08
CA ILE A 128 -48.28 20.07 -0.67
C ILE A 128 -48.27 20.29 -2.19
N GLY A 129 -47.54 19.48 -2.95
CA GLY A 129 -47.66 19.49 -4.41
C GLY A 129 -47.14 20.76 -5.09
N ASN A 130 -46.28 21.53 -4.44
CA ASN A 130 -45.72 22.76 -5.00
C ASN A 130 -44.49 22.46 -5.86
N THR A 131 -44.30 23.27 -6.91
CA THR A 131 -43.07 23.31 -7.69
C THR A 131 -42.28 24.54 -7.28
N ILE A 132 -41.13 24.35 -6.68
CA ILE A 132 -40.29 25.40 -6.11
C ILE A 132 -38.94 25.37 -6.81
N ASN A 133 -38.47 26.53 -7.25
CA ASN A 133 -37.19 26.68 -7.92
C ASN A 133 -36.47 27.94 -7.40
N ILE A 134 -35.28 27.75 -6.86
CA ILE A 134 -34.40 28.84 -6.44
C ILE A 134 -33.10 28.83 -7.26
N SER A 135 -32.57 30.03 -7.54
CA SER A 135 -31.36 30.20 -8.34
C SER A 135 -30.71 31.56 -8.08
N GLY A 136 -29.50 31.80 -8.61
CA GLY A 136 -28.81 33.07 -8.44
C GLY A 136 -28.18 33.25 -7.06
N ILE A 137 -28.00 32.15 -6.32
CA ILE A 137 -27.41 32.13 -4.99
C ILE A 137 -25.89 32.19 -5.09
N SER A 138 -25.27 33.05 -4.28
CA SER A 138 -23.83 33.30 -4.33
C SER A 138 -23.21 33.32 -2.94
N SER A 139 -23.34 34.40 -2.18
CA SER A 139 -22.64 34.59 -0.91
C SER A 139 -23.42 34.10 0.30
N SER A 140 -24.74 34.27 0.29
CA SER A 140 -25.64 33.87 1.38
C SER A 140 -26.35 32.59 1.01
N GLU A 141 -26.61 31.72 1.98
CA GLU A 141 -27.37 30.49 1.74
C GLU A 141 -28.81 30.78 1.33
N GLY A 142 -29.38 29.97 0.44
CA GLY A 142 -30.79 30.04 0.06
C GLY A 142 -31.42 28.66 -0.02
N TYR A 143 -32.72 28.58 0.32
CA TYR A 143 -33.40 27.33 0.61
C TYR A 143 -34.68 27.16 -0.22
N GLY A 144 -34.82 26.03 -0.91
CA GLY A 144 -36.06 25.74 -1.63
C GLY A 144 -37.26 25.72 -0.68
N VAL A 145 -37.14 24.93 0.39
CA VAL A 145 -38.04 24.98 1.55
C VAL A 145 -37.23 25.30 2.80
N TYR A 146 -37.64 26.32 3.53
CA TYR A 146 -37.04 26.72 4.80
C TYR A 146 -38.03 26.54 5.95
N LEU A 147 -37.77 25.58 6.83
CA LEU A 147 -38.59 25.31 8.01
C LEU A 147 -37.85 25.77 9.27
N TYR A 148 -38.34 26.83 9.89
CA TYR A 148 -37.81 27.38 11.13
C TYR A 148 -38.79 27.16 12.27
N LEU A 149 -38.47 26.25 13.19
CA LEU A 149 -39.31 25.84 14.30
C LEU A 149 -40.76 25.48 13.89
N PRO A 150 -40.99 24.73 12.79
CA PRO A 150 -42.34 24.33 12.41
C PRO A 150 -42.93 23.39 13.47
N TYR A 151 -44.26 23.28 13.54
CA TYR A 151 -44.89 22.25 14.36
C TYR A 151 -46.09 21.65 13.65
N ASN A 152 -46.29 20.34 13.80
CA ASN A 152 -47.37 19.58 13.16
C ASN A 152 -47.48 19.80 11.63
N SER A 153 -46.39 20.23 10.99
CA SER A 153 -46.40 20.68 9.60
C SER A 153 -46.17 19.52 8.64
N THR A 154 -46.80 19.58 7.48
CA THR A 154 -46.73 18.54 6.46
C THR A 154 -46.13 19.12 5.18
N ILE A 155 -44.98 18.59 4.76
CA ILE A 155 -44.29 18.95 3.52
C ILE A 155 -44.28 17.71 2.65
N GLU A 156 -45.20 17.64 1.69
CA GLU A 156 -45.43 16.42 0.91
C GLU A 156 -45.54 16.65 -0.59
N ASN A 157 -45.00 15.73 -1.39
CA ASN A 157 -45.17 15.72 -2.85
C ASN A 157 -44.70 17.00 -3.55
N ASN A 158 -43.75 17.75 -2.98
CA ASN A 158 -43.23 18.96 -3.60
C ASN A 158 -42.06 18.62 -4.54
N ILE A 159 -41.95 19.37 -5.64
CA ILE A 159 -40.77 19.36 -6.51
C ILE A 159 -39.93 20.57 -6.14
N ILE A 160 -38.76 20.34 -5.54
CA ILE A 160 -37.87 21.38 -5.04
C ILE A 160 -36.58 21.33 -5.85
N MET A 161 -36.39 22.31 -6.73
CA MET A 161 -35.24 22.41 -7.61
C MET A 161 -34.32 23.53 -7.17
N ILE A 162 -33.03 23.25 -7.22
CA ILE A 162 -31.97 24.24 -7.01
C ILE A 162 -31.00 24.21 -8.18
N ASN A 163 -30.24 25.29 -8.35
CA ASN A 163 -29.08 25.24 -9.23
C ASN A 163 -27.92 24.53 -8.53
N LEU A 164 -27.65 23.28 -8.90
CA LEU A 164 -26.61 22.45 -8.26
C LEU A 164 -25.18 22.99 -8.39
N SER A 165 -24.93 23.95 -9.31
CA SER A 165 -23.62 24.63 -9.38
C SER A 165 -23.43 25.70 -8.30
N GLU A 166 -24.50 26.11 -7.61
CA GLU A 166 -24.47 27.13 -6.58
C GLU A 166 -24.27 26.46 -5.21
N SER A 167 -23.04 26.50 -4.69
CA SER A 167 -22.64 25.76 -3.49
C SER A 167 -23.37 26.15 -2.20
N ASN A 168 -24.03 27.31 -2.18
CA ASN A 168 -24.81 27.80 -1.04
C ASN A 168 -26.33 27.59 -1.22
N SER A 169 -26.74 26.92 -2.30
CA SER A 169 -28.13 26.57 -2.55
C SER A 169 -28.45 25.20 -1.96
N TRP A 170 -29.58 25.13 -1.25
CA TRP A 170 -30.04 23.93 -0.55
C TRP A 170 -31.51 23.63 -0.89
N ASN A 171 -31.84 22.35 -1.09
CA ASN A 171 -33.23 21.98 -1.39
C ASN A 171 -34.11 22.23 -0.17
N ALA A 172 -33.68 21.80 1.02
CA ALA A 172 -34.40 22.06 2.26
C ALA A 172 -33.47 22.36 3.43
N TYR A 173 -33.96 23.20 4.34
CA TYR A 173 -33.33 23.46 5.63
C TYR A 173 -34.37 23.37 6.75
N PHE A 174 -34.03 22.56 7.74
CA PHE A 174 -34.81 22.31 8.95
C PHE A 174 -34.06 22.89 10.14
N ILE A 175 -34.71 23.75 10.92
CA ILE A 175 -34.20 24.24 12.20
C ILE A 175 -35.25 23.97 13.27
N GLY A 176 -35.03 22.92 14.05
CA GLY A 176 -35.92 22.46 15.11
C GLY A 176 -37.32 22.11 14.61
N GLY A 177 -38.29 22.22 15.53
CA GLY A 177 -39.68 21.88 15.29
C GLY A 177 -40.13 20.59 15.94
N SER A 178 -41.40 20.24 15.75
CA SER A 178 -42.00 19.04 16.36
C SER A 178 -43.10 18.43 15.50
N ASP A 179 -43.16 17.11 15.43
CA ASP A 179 -44.23 16.34 14.76
C ASP A 179 -44.39 16.73 13.28
N CYS A 180 -43.28 17.05 12.60
CA CYS A 180 -43.30 17.43 11.20
C CYS A 180 -43.09 16.21 10.28
N ILE A 181 -43.78 16.24 9.14
CA ILE A 181 -43.73 15.21 8.12
C ILE A 181 -43.06 15.78 6.87
N PHE A 182 -42.05 15.09 6.35
CA PHE A 182 -41.45 15.39 5.07
C PHE A 182 -41.45 14.13 4.20
N ARG A 183 -42.43 13.98 3.31
CA ARG A 183 -42.60 12.75 2.52
C ARG A 183 -42.74 13.00 1.03
N ASP A 184 -42.15 12.12 0.24
CA ASP A 184 -42.28 12.04 -1.22
C ASP A 184 -41.93 13.36 -1.93
N ASN A 185 -40.94 14.09 -1.40
CA ASN A 185 -40.48 15.33 -2.03
C ASN A 185 -39.34 15.03 -3.00
N ILE A 186 -39.40 15.63 -4.19
CA ILE A 186 -38.36 15.49 -5.21
C ILE A 186 -37.34 16.63 -5.03
N LEU A 187 -36.16 16.31 -4.52
CA LEU A 187 -35.05 17.24 -4.28
C LEU A 187 -34.08 17.17 -5.45
N SER A 188 -34.16 18.12 -6.38
CA SER A 188 -33.31 18.17 -7.59
C SER A 188 -33.23 16.84 -8.35
N GLY A 189 -34.36 16.11 -8.42
CA GLY A 189 -34.47 14.83 -9.11
C GLY A 189 -34.45 13.60 -8.20
N VAL A 190 -34.12 13.73 -6.92
CA VAL A 190 -34.09 12.62 -5.95
C VAL A 190 -35.39 12.59 -5.14
N ASN A 191 -36.11 11.48 -5.14
CA ASN A 191 -37.30 11.33 -4.29
C ASN A 191 -36.90 10.94 -2.86
N VAL A 192 -37.22 11.83 -1.91
CA VAL A 192 -36.78 11.75 -0.52
C VAL A 192 -37.98 11.85 0.43
N SER A 193 -38.00 10.93 1.40
CA SER A 193 -38.82 11.01 2.60
C SER A 193 -37.90 11.05 3.83
N ILE A 194 -38.26 11.85 4.83
CA ILE A 194 -37.58 11.92 6.11
C ILE A 194 -38.62 11.61 7.19
N ASP A 195 -38.45 10.46 7.85
CA ASP A 195 -39.29 10.09 8.98
C ASP A 195 -38.71 10.73 10.24
N ARG A 196 -39.45 11.69 10.79
CA ARG A 196 -39.13 12.51 11.98
C ARG A 196 -38.17 13.67 11.71
N LEU A 197 -38.64 14.87 12.04
CA LEU A 197 -37.91 16.14 12.03
C LEU A 197 -38.21 16.84 13.36
N ASP A 198 -37.58 16.39 14.44
CA ASP A 198 -37.83 16.92 15.79
C ASP A 198 -36.54 17.52 16.35
N GLU A 199 -36.56 18.81 16.69
CA GLU A 199 -35.44 19.50 17.36
C GLU A 199 -34.09 19.51 16.59
N ASP A 200 -34.06 19.05 15.34
CA ASP A 200 -32.85 18.91 14.53
C ASP A 200 -32.54 20.15 13.67
N ILE A 201 -31.25 20.38 13.44
CA ILE A 201 -30.73 21.37 12.49
C ILE A 201 -30.08 20.60 11.33
N ILE A 202 -30.77 20.53 10.19
CA ILE A 202 -30.42 19.68 9.04
C ILE A 202 -30.61 20.46 7.75
N LYS A 203 -29.59 20.47 6.88
CA LYS A 203 -29.68 20.89 5.49
C LYS A 203 -29.53 19.69 4.57
N ILE A 204 -30.30 19.63 3.50
CA ILE A 204 -30.25 18.57 2.50
C ILE A 204 -30.31 19.13 1.09
N ARG A 205 -29.48 18.59 0.20
CA ARG A 205 -29.52 18.90 -1.23
C ARG A 205 -29.08 17.74 -2.11
N GLY A 206 -29.45 17.78 -3.39
CA GLY A 206 -28.83 16.94 -4.40
C GLY A 206 -27.36 17.31 -4.63
N VAL A 207 -26.56 16.36 -5.11
CA VAL A 207 -25.14 16.59 -5.44
C VAL A 207 -24.95 16.78 -6.95
N PRO A 208 -24.22 17.80 -7.42
CA PRO A 208 -23.91 17.98 -8.83
C PRO A 208 -23.09 16.80 -9.37
N ARG A 209 -23.37 16.39 -10.62
CA ARG A 209 -22.85 15.16 -11.23
C ARG A 209 -21.32 15.11 -11.33
N ASP A 210 -20.68 16.26 -11.52
CA ASP A 210 -19.22 16.39 -11.58
C ASP A 210 -18.54 16.30 -10.20
N GLN A 211 -19.31 16.25 -9.10
CA GLN A 211 -18.83 16.08 -7.73
C GLN A 211 -19.18 14.71 -7.12
N TRP A 212 -19.74 13.79 -7.90
CA TRP A 212 -20.06 12.45 -7.41
C TRP A 212 -18.76 11.68 -7.08
N PRO A 213 -18.64 11.10 -5.86
CA PRO A 213 -17.52 10.24 -5.53
C PRO A 213 -17.46 9.00 -6.45
N SER A 214 -16.25 8.51 -6.73
CA SER A 214 -16.05 7.23 -7.41
C SER A 214 -16.62 6.09 -6.58
N ASN A 215 -17.09 5.02 -7.24
CA ASN A 215 -17.56 3.83 -6.53
C ASN A 215 -16.45 3.18 -5.67
N PRO A 216 -16.78 2.60 -4.50
CA PRO A 216 -15.85 1.72 -3.79
C PRO A 216 -15.66 0.40 -4.56
N GLU A 217 -14.61 -0.36 -4.21
CA GLU A 217 -14.38 -1.70 -4.78
C GLU A 217 -15.62 -2.59 -4.58
N GLU A 218 -15.93 -3.40 -5.60
CA GLU A 218 -17.06 -4.36 -5.58
C GLU A 218 -18.45 -3.73 -5.37
N HIS A 219 -18.62 -2.43 -5.60
CA HIS A 219 -19.89 -1.74 -5.43
C HIS A 219 -20.19 -0.78 -6.59
N VAL A 220 -21.48 -0.47 -6.76
CA VAL A 220 -21.96 0.52 -7.74
C VAL A 220 -23.05 1.38 -7.11
N ASN A 221 -22.99 2.69 -7.36
CA ASN A 221 -24.07 3.61 -6.99
C ASN A 221 -25.24 3.53 -7.96
N ILE A 222 -26.46 3.78 -7.48
CA ILE A 222 -27.66 3.82 -8.32
C ILE A 222 -27.99 5.22 -8.87
N SER A 223 -26.96 6.05 -9.08
CA SER A 223 -27.07 7.43 -9.59
C SER A 223 -27.89 8.39 -8.71
N ILE A 224 -27.89 8.17 -7.40
CA ILE A 224 -28.55 9.03 -6.41
C ILE A 224 -27.52 9.49 -5.37
N PHE A 225 -27.39 10.81 -5.21
CA PHE A 225 -26.47 11.42 -4.25
C PHE A 225 -27.13 12.60 -3.55
N LEU A 226 -27.07 12.60 -2.22
CA LEU A 226 -27.56 13.67 -1.35
C LEU A 226 -26.42 14.18 -0.47
N ASP A 227 -26.22 15.49 -0.43
CA ASP A 227 -25.35 16.14 0.54
C ASP A 227 -26.21 16.59 1.73
N ILE A 228 -25.85 16.08 2.91
CA ILE A 228 -26.56 16.34 4.15
C ILE A 228 -25.59 16.95 5.15
N SER A 229 -25.94 18.13 5.63
CA SER A 229 -25.21 18.85 6.68
C SER A 229 -26.09 18.93 7.93
N MET A 230 -25.56 18.50 9.07
CA MET A 230 -26.26 18.52 10.36
C MET A 230 -25.34 18.91 11.50
N GLU A 231 -25.90 19.54 12.54
CA GLU A 231 -25.17 19.80 13.79
C GLU A 231 -24.97 18.52 14.62
N SER A 232 -24.04 18.57 15.58
CA SER A 232 -23.72 17.43 16.45
C SER A 232 -24.92 16.99 17.29
N ASN A 233 -25.13 15.67 17.40
CA ASN A 233 -26.23 15.00 18.12
C ASN A 233 -27.59 15.01 17.41
N ASN A 234 -27.68 15.54 16.19
CA ASN A 234 -28.88 15.42 15.36
C ASN A 234 -28.87 14.08 14.61
N TRP A 235 -30.06 13.63 14.21
CA TRP A 235 -30.21 12.43 13.39
C TRP A 235 -31.50 12.49 12.58
N LEU A 236 -31.58 11.74 11.48
CA LEU A 236 -32.81 11.62 10.71
C LEU A 236 -32.93 10.23 10.09
N ILE A 237 -34.15 9.76 9.87
CA ILE A 237 -34.40 8.54 9.10
C ILE A 237 -34.64 8.95 7.64
N LEU A 238 -33.61 8.72 6.82
CA LEU A 238 -33.62 9.02 5.40
C LEU A 238 -34.23 7.83 4.66
N ASN A 239 -35.23 8.07 3.82
CA ASN A 239 -35.75 7.11 2.87
C ASN A 239 -35.59 7.68 1.46
N ILE A 240 -34.92 6.93 0.60
CA ILE A 240 -34.71 7.27 -0.81
C ILE A 240 -35.52 6.29 -1.65
N THR A 241 -36.38 6.82 -2.51
CA THR A 241 -37.11 6.03 -3.49
C THR A 241 -36.38 6.10 -4.83
N TYR A 242 -36.09 4.94 -5.42
CA TYR A 242 -35.37 4.79 -6.68
C TYR A 242 -36.25 4.25 -7.81
N ASN A 243 -35.80 4.42 -9.06
CA ASN A 243 -36.44 3.87 -10.23
C ASN A 243 -35.73 2.56 -10.65
N GLU A 244 -36.42 1.43 -10.53
CA GLU A 244 -35.89 0.10 -10.89
C GLU A 244 -35.35 0.06 -12.33
N SER A 245 -35.98 0.78 -13.26
CA SER A 245 -35.54 0.83 -14.66
C SER A 245 -34.23 1.62 -14.90
N GLU A 246 -33.74 2.33 -13.89
CA GLU A 246 -32.51 3.13 -13.92
C GLU A 246 -31.36 2.45 -13.13
N LEU A 247 -31.60 1.26 -12.57
CA LEU A 247 -30.56 0.51 -11.87
C LEU A 247 -29.40 0.15 -12.81
N PRO A 248 -28.15 0.25 -12.33
CA PRO A 248 -26.98 -0.05 -13.15
C PRO A 248 -26.92 -1.56 -13.47
N PRO A 249 -26.51 -1.94 -14.70
CA PRO A 249 -26.44 -3.34 -15.10
C PRO A 249 -25.39 -4.16 -14.34
N GLU A 250 -24.43 -3.50 -13.68
CA GLU A 250 -23.39 -4.14 -12.86
C GLU A 250 -23.90 -4.56 -11.48
N LEU A 251 -25.06 -4.06 -11.04
CA LEU A 251 -25.66 -4.42 -9.75
C LEU A 251 -26.09 -5.89 -9.77
N ILE A 252 -25.55 -6.71 -8.88
CA ILE A 252 -25.89 -8.14 -8.80
C ILE A 252 -27.36 -8.32 -8.42
N ASN A 253 -27.82 -7.59 -7.40
CA ASN A 253 -29.15 -7.74 -6.81
C ASN A 253 -29.53 -6.53 -5.95
N GLU A 254 -30.76 -6.04 -6.07
CA GLU A 254 -31.31 -4.96 -5.22
C GLU A 254 -31.28 -5.28 -3.72
N LEU A 255 -31.29 -6.56 -3.35
CA LEU A 255 -31.17 -6.98 -1.96
C LEU A 255 -29.87 -6.54 -1.28
N THR A 256 -28.86 -6.16 -2.05
CA THR A 256 -27.56 -5.67 -1.55
C THR A 256 -27.56 -4.16 -1.31
N LEU A 257 -28.60 -3.44 -1.77
CA LEU A 257 -28.66 -1.99 -1.63
C LEU A 257 -28.63 -1.55 -0.16
N LYS A 258 -27.75 -0.59 0.10
CA LYS A 258 -27.57 0.12 1.37
C LYS A 258 -27.25 1.58 1.08
N ILE A 259 -27.64 2.51 1.95
CA ILE A 259 -27.15 3.88 1.87
C ILE A 259 -25.79 3.96 2.58
N TRP A 260 -24.77 4.43 1.87
CA TRP A 260 -23.42 4.63 2.37
C TRP A 260 -23.13 6.12 2.53
N ARG A 261 -22.16 6.45 3.41
CA ARG A 261 -21.67 7.81 3.61
C ARG A 261 -20.28 7.96 2.99
N TYR A 262 -20.05 9.10 2.35
CA TYR A 262 -18.75 9.53 1.86
C TYR A 262 -18.35 10.83 2.57
N SER A 263 -17.12 10.86 3.12
CA SER A 263 -16.53 12.05 3.76
C SER A 263 -15.09 12.29 3.28
N GLU A 264 -14.26 11.26 3.35
CA GLU A 264 -12.95 11.16 2.69
C GLU A 264 -12.82 9.81 1.95
N ASP A 265 -13.48 8.78 2.49
CA ASP A 265 -13.67 7.46 1.90
C ASP A 265 -15.12 7.02 2.13
N TRP A 266 -15.53 5.93 1.48
CA TRP A 266 -16.83 5.31 1.67
C TRP A 266 -16.88 4.50 2.96
N GLU A 267 -17.94 4.71 3.73
CA GLU A 267 -18.16 3.99 4.97
C GLU A 267 -19.64 3.64 5.19
N GLU A 268 -19.83 2.46 5.78
CA GLU A 268 -21.11 1.97 6.28
C GLU A 268 -21.40 2.57 7.68
N ASP A 269 -21.36 3.89 7.84
CA ASP A 269 -21.55 4.54 9.14
C ASP A 269 -22.96 4.29 9.72
N GLY A 270 -23.05 3.47 10.79
CA GLY A 270 -24.26 3.29 11.62
C GLY A 270 -25.16 2.07 11.35
N TRP A 271 -24.84 1.16 10.41
CA TRP A 271 -25.85 0.25 9.80
C TRP A 271 -26.03 -1.15 10.37
N ASN A 272 -25.54 -1.47 11.56
CA ASN A 272 -25.94 -2.75 12.17
C ASN A 272 -27.32 -2.60 12.84
N GLY A 273 -28.39 -2.66 12.04
CA GLY A 273 -29.78 -2.84 12.50
C GLY A 273 -30.79 -1.75 12.13
N THR A 274 -30.38 -0.60 11.59
CA THR A 274 -31.28 0.51 11.20
C THR A 274 -31.57 0.59 9.70
N ARG A 275 -30.94 -0.26 8.90
CA ARG A 275 -31.21 -0.40 7.47
C ARG A 275 -32.68 -0.77 7.24
N PHE A 276 -33.31 -0.06 6.32
CA PHE A 276 -34.60 -0.38 5.74
C PHE A 276 -34.44 -0.61 4.23
N LEU A 277 -35.05 -1.66 3.70
CA LEU A 277 -35.12 -1.93 2.26
C LEU A 277 -36.50 -2.51 1.94
N ASP A 278 -37.20 -1.87 1.01
CA ASP A 278 -38.45 -2.33 0.43
C ASP A 278 -38.31 -2.36 -1.09
N ILE A 279 -38.03 -3.54 -1.64
CA ILE A 279 -37.86 -3.77 -3.09
C ILE A 279 -39.19 -3.77 -3.84
N VAL A 280 -40.35 -3.82 -3.15
CA VAL A 280 -41.66 -3.74 -3.82
C VAL A 280 -42.01 -2.29 -4.11
N ASN A 281 -41.63 -1.39 -3.21
CA ASN A 281 -41.83 0.05 -3.35
C ASN A 281 -40.57 0.81 -3.81
N ASN A 282 -39.49 0.10 -4.11
CA ASN A 282 -38.19 0.64 -4.53
C ASN A 282 -37.65 1.70 -3.56
N THR A 283 -37.66 1.39 -2.26
CA THR A 283 -37.19 2.31 -1.21
C THR A 283 -36.03 1.70 -0.44
N VAL A 284 -34.94 2.47 -0.28
CA VAL A 284 -33.82 2.14 0.60
C VAL A 284 -33.69 3.25 1.64
N GLY A 285 -33.57 2.86 2.90
CA GLY A 285 -33.67 3.79 4.02
C GLY A 285 -32.75 3.47 5.19
N VAL A 286 -32.49 4.49 6.00
CA VAL A 286 -31.30 4.53 6.84
C VAL A 286 -31.39 5.68 7.86
N ASN A 287 -31.17 5.40 9.16
CA ASN A 287 -31.00 6.40 10.22
C ASN A 287 -29.59 7.02 10.27
N ILE A 288 -29.41 8.24 9.74
CA ILE A 288 -28.12 8.94 9.68
C ILE A 288 -27.90 9.84 10.90
N THR A 289 -26.67 9.93 11.38
CA THR A 289 -26.29 10.72 12.59
C THR A 289 -25.11 11.67 12.37
N THR A 290 -24.61 11.75 11.14
CA THR A 290 -23.42 12.51 10.77
C THR A 290 -23.64 13.23 9.43
N SER A 291 -22.87 14.30 9.19
CA SER A 291 -22.88 15.00 7.89
C SER A 291 -22.07 14.24 6.85
N GLY A 292 -22.36 14.44 5.57
CA GLY A 292 -21.60 13.87 4.45
C GLY A 292 -22.41 13.77 3.16
N ILE A 293 -21.80 13.15 2.15
CA ILE A 293 -22.51 12.75 0.93
C ILE A 293 -23.04 11.34 1.13
N PHE A 294 -24.31 11.14 0.86
CA PHE A 294 -25.00 9.86 1.01
C PHE A 294 -25.46 9.34 -0.35
N ALA A 295 -25.25 8.05 -0.60
CA ALA A 295 -25.70 7.40 -1.82
C ALA A 295 -26.12 5.95 -1.54
N PRO A 296 -27.18 5.43 -2.18
CA PRO A 296 -27.42 4.00 -2.21
C PRO A 296 -26.39 3.31 -3.11
N LEU A 297 -25.64 2.38 -2.52
CA LEU A 297 -24.70 1.49 -3.21
C LEU A 297 -25.19 0.05 -3.09
N GLY A 298 -24.94 -0.75 -4.12
CA GLY A 298 -25.13 -2.21 -4.07
C GLY A 298 -23.91 -2.95 -4.60
N GLU A 299 -23.83 -4.23 -4.28
CA GLU A 299 -22.71 -5.12 -4.61
C GLU A 299 -22.67 -5.41 -6.12
N THR A 300 -21.46 -5.44 -6.68
CA THR A 300 -21.17 -5.86 -8.06
C THR A 300 -20.39 -7.18 -8.06
N GLU A 301 -20.35 -7.87 -9.20
CA GLU A 301 -19.47 -9.04 -9.32
C GLU A 301 -18.01 -8.61 -9.17
N ASP A 302 -17.25 -9.35 -8.37
CA ASP A 302 -15.80 -9.22 -8.36
C ASP A 302 -15.24 -9.75 -9.68
N VAL A 303 -14.62 -8.85 -10.43
CA VAL A 303 -14.00 -9.11 -11.74
C VAL A 303 -12.48 -8.94 -11.70
N THR A 304 -11.90 -8.73 -10.51
CA THR A 304 -10.48 -8.41 -10.34
C THR A 304 -9.65 -9.68 -10.19
N PRO A 305 -8.73 -9.98 -11.12
CA PRO A 305 -7.87 -11.15 -10.96
C PRO A 305 -6.87 -11.03 -9.81
N PRO A 306 -6.50 -12.14 -9.17
CA PRO A 306 -5.56 -12.12 -8.06
C PRO A 306 -4.15 -11.74 -8.51
N VAL A 307 -3.40 -11.07 -7.65
CA VAL A 307 -1.97 -10.79 -7.81
C VAL A 307 -1.16 -11.82 -7.04
N LEU A 308 -0.33 -12.58 -7.74
CA LEU A 308 0.46 -13.68 -7.17
C LEU A 308 1.93 -13.30 -7.04
N THR A 309 2.51 -13.54 -5.86
CA THR A 309 3.93 -13.36 -5.56
C THR A 309 4.59 -14.69 -5.26
N ILE A 310 5.71 -15.00 -5.93
CA ILE A 310 6.52 -16.17 -5.57
C ILE A 310 7.33 -15.84 -4.31
N LEU A 311 7.17 -16.68 -3.28
CA LEU A 311 7.95 -16.59 -2.04
C LEU A 311 9.18 -17.48 -2.09
N ASN A 312 9.07 -18.68 -2.67
CA ASN A 312 10.19 -19.60 -2.79
C ASN A 312 10.11 -20.38 -4.12
N PRO A 313 11.23 -20.48 -4.86
CA PRO A 313 12.38 -19.58 -4.79
C PRO A 313 11.96 -18.14 -5.12
N SER A 314 12.41 -17.16 -4.33
CA SER A 314 12.09 -15.75 -4.57
C SER A 314 12.81 -15.18 -5.80
N GLU A 315 13.93 -15.80 -6.20
CA GLU A 315 14.75 -15.37 -7.33
C GLU A 315 14.52 -16.26 -8.57
N ASN A 316 14.60 -15.64 -9.75
CA ASN A 316 14.60 -16.38 -11.00
C ASN A 316 16.01 -16.92 -11.28
N ASN A 317 16.11 -18.13 -11.84
CA ASN A 317 17.35 -18.88 -12.05
C ASN A 317 18.05 -19.38 -10.77
N SER A 318 17.29 -19.67 -9.71
CA SER A 318 17.85 -20.32 -8.51
C SER A 318 18.44 -21.70 -8.84
N ILE A 319 19.49 -22.08 -8.11
CA ILE A 319 20.17 -23.36 -8.25
C ILE A 319 20.04 -24.13 -6.93
N PHE A 320 19.69 -25.41 -7.01
CA PHE A 320 19.46 -26.26 -5.85
C PHE A 320 20.35 -27.50 -5.90
N ASN A 321 20.91 -27.88 -4.75
CA ASN A 321 21.67 -29.12 -4.57
C ASN A 321 20.82 -30.31 -4.08
N THR A 322 19.52 -30.25 -4.35
CA THR A 322 18.53 -31.23 -3.92
C THR A 322 17.74 -31.75 -5.11
N SER A 323 17.30 -33.01 -5.03
CA SER A 323 16.35 -33.60 -5.99
C SER A 323 14.90 -33.21 -5.71
N TRP A 324 14.69 -32.10 -5.01
CA TRP A 324 13.39 -31.53 -4.72
C TRP A 324 13.46 -30.02 -4.58
N VAL A 325 12.37 -29.34 -4.92
CA VAL A 325 12.21 -27.90 -4.77
C VAL A 325 10.80 -27.61 -4.27
N ASN A 326 10.68 -26.86 -3.17
CA ASN A 326 9.39 -26.38 -2.68
C ASN A 326 9.06 -25.02 -3.30
N ILE A 327 8.02 -24.99 -4.13
CA ILE A 327 7.48 -23.77 -4.71
C ILE A 327 6.38 -23.22 -3.80
N SER A 328 6.48 -21.98 -3.36
CA SER A 328 5.44 -21.34 -2.55
C SER A 328 5.10 -19.94 -3.04
N ILE A 329 3.83 -19.56 -2.97
CA ILE A 329 3.32 -18.26 -3.39
C ILE A 329 2.48 -17.60 -2.28
N ARG A 330 2.29 -16.29 -2.41
CA ARG A 330 1.30 -15.50 -1.69
C ARG A 330 0.44 -14.69 -2.65
N SER A 331 -0.87 -14.68 -2.45
CA SER A 331 -1.81 -13.81 -3.13
C SER A 331 -2.13 -12.56 -2.31
N ASN A 332 -2.56 -11.47 -2.96
CA ASN A 332 -3.17 -10.29 -2.33
C ASN A 332 -4.54 -10.60 -1.70
N GLU A 333 -5.21 -11.66 -2.14
CA GLU A 333 -6.57 -12.05 -1.76
C GLU A 333 -6.69 -13.56 -1.53
N ASP A 334 -7.87 -14.02 -1.10
CA ASP A 334 -8.10 -15.44 -0.85
C ASP A 334 -8.35 -16.19 -2.17
N LEU A 335 -7.61 -17.29 -2.37
CA LEU A 335 -7.78 -18.12 -3.55
C LEU A 335 -8.73 -19.29 -3.27
N ASN A 336 -9.58 -19.59 -4.24
CA ASN A 336 -10.31 -20.85 -4.31
C ASN A 336 -9.36 -22.00 -4.67
N ASN A 337 -8.43 -21.79 -5.61
CA ASN A 337 -7.40 -22.77 -5.94
C ASN A 337 -6.10 -22.15 -6.47
N ALA A 338 -5.02 -22.93 -6.42
CA ALA A 338 -3.75 -22.62 -7.07
C ALA A 338 -3.15 -23.86 -7.75
N VAL A 339 -2.51 -23.66 -8.90
CA VAL A 339 -1.92 -24.71 -9.73
C VAL A 339 -0.49 -24.32 -10.12
N LEU A 340 0.46 -25.20 -9.80
CA LEU A 340 1.82 -25.12 -10.30
C LEU A 340 1.87 -25.76 -11.69
N TRP A 341 2.24 -24.98 -12.70
CA TRP A 341 2.63 -25.52 -14.01
C TRP A 341 4.14 -25.72 -14.02
N TRP A 342 4.59 -26.94 -14.31
CA TRP A 342 5.99 -27.36 -14.28
C TRP A 342 6.33 -28.14 -15.55
N ASN A 343 7.22 -27.58 -16.38
CA ASN A 343 7.65 -28.17 -17.66
C ASN A 343 6.49 -28.70 -18.53
N GLY A 344 5.36 -27.99 -18.60
CA GLY A 344 4.20 -28.41 -19.39
C GLY A 344 3.11 -29.17 -18.63
N THR A 345 3.36 -29.56 -17.38
CA THR A 345 2.41 -30.37 -16.58
C THR A 345 1.86 -29.58 -15.40
N ASN A 346 0.56 -29.69 -15.15
CA ASN A 346 -0.11 -29.01 -14.04
C ASN A 346 -0.15 -29.89 -12.78
N TYR A 347 0.13 -29.27 -11.64
CA TYR A 347 0.09 -29.86 -10.31
C TYR A 347 -0.73 -28.97 -9.38
N THR A 348 -1.78 -29.52 -8.76
CA THR A 348 -2.59 -28.79 -7.79
C THR A 348 -1.75 -28.49 -6.54
N MET A 349 -1.69 -27.22 -6.16
CA MET A 349 -0.95 -26.80 -4.97
C MET A 349 -1.74 -27.10 -3.69
N SER A 350 -1.02 -27.31 -2.59
CA SER A 350 -1.58 -27.40 -1.24
C SER A 350 -1.60 -26.02 -0.60
N GLY A 351 -2.56 -25.74 0.29
CA GLY A 351 -2.66 -24.44 0.95
C GLY A 351 -4.10 -24.03 1.22
N GLY A 352 -4.30 -22.73 1.42
CA GLY A 352 -5.61 -22.13 1.64
C GLY A 352 -5.52 -20.61 1.89
N GLY A 353 -6.64 -19.91 1.63
CA GLY A 353 -6.68 -18.45 1.66
C GLY A 353 -5.60 -17.86 0.76
N LYS A 354 -4.76 -17.00 1.32
CA LYS A 354 -3.71 -16.28 0.57
C LYS A 354 -2.40 -17.05 0.33
N ASN A 355 -2.17 -18.23 0.94
CA ASN A 355 -0.86 -18.90 0.92
C ASN A 355 -0.95 -20.33 0.37
N TRP A 356 -0.12 -20.62 -0.64
CA TRP A 356 -0.12 -21.90 -1.34
C TRP A 356 1.29 -22.38 -1.63
N TYR A 357 1.48 -23.70 -1.65
CA TYR A 357 2.77 -24.32 -1.91
C TYR A 357 2.66 -25.69 -2.58
N TYR A 358 3.72 -26.11 -3.24
CA TYR A 358 3.87 -27.45 -3.79
C TYR A 358 5.33 -27.88 -3.71
N ASN A 359 5.59 -29.06 -3.13
CA ASN A 359 6.92 -29.62 -3.07
C ASN A 359 7.14 -30.57 -4.24
N MET A 360 7.94 -30.15 -5.22
CA MET A 360 8.31 -30.98 -6.35
C MET A 360 9.47 -31.89 -5.95
N THR A 361 9.31 -33.21 -6.05
CA THR A 361 10.32 -34.19 -5.59
C THR A 361 10.69 -35.17 -6.70
N GLY A 362 11.85 -35.82 -6.58
CA GLY A 362 12.30 -36.80 -7.57
C GLY A 362 12.81 -36.15 -8.84
N LEU A 363 13.39 -34.95 -8.72
CA LEU A 363 13.98 -34.20 -9.81
C LEU A 363 15.36 -34.77 -10.15
N ASP A 364 15.59 -35.04 -11.42
CA ASP A 364 16.92 -35.28 -11.97
C ASP A 364 17.67 -33.96 -12.13
N ASP A 365 19.00 -34.01 -12.24
CA ASP A 365 19.81 -32.82 -12.49
C ASP A 365 19.49 -32.21 -13.85
N GLY A 366 19.27 -30.89 -13.89
CA GLY A 366 18.90 -30.18 -15.11
C GLY A 366 18.13 -28.89 -14.88
N ASN A 367 17.68 -28.28 -15.98
CA ASN A 367 16.92 -27.04 -15.98
C ASN A 367 15.41 -27.30 -16.02
N TYR A 368 14.69 -26.55 -15.19
CA TYR A 368 13.23 -26.61 -15.09
C TYR A 368 12.62 -25.23 -15.30
N THR A 369 11.41 -25.22 -15.87
CA THR A 369 10.59 -24.03 -16.06
C THR A 369 9.27 -24.21 -15.32
N TYR A 370 8.81 -23.15 -14.67
CA TYR A 370 7.55 -23.20 -13.94
C TYR A 370 6.86 -21.84 -13.85
N ARG A 371 5.55 -21.86 -13.59
CA ARG A 371 4.75 -20.70 -13.19
C ARG A 371 3.58 -21.17 -12.34
N VAL A 372 2.97 -20.26 -11.60
CA VAL A 372 1.79 -20.58 -10.78
C VAL A 372 0.58 -19.84 -11.30
N TYR A 373 -0.53 -20.56 -11.45
CA TYR A 373 -1.86 -20.00 -11.69
C TYR A 373 -2.63 -19.96 -10.37
N GLY A 374 -3.42 -18.91 -10.17
CA GLY A 374 -4.29 -18.74 -9.02
C GLY A 374 -5.66 -18.27 -9.47
N VAL A 375 -6.69 -18.78 -8.80
CA VAL A 375 -8.09 -18.44 -9.02
C VAL A 375 -8.65 -17.96 -7.69
N ASP A 376 -9.16 -16.73 -7.63
CA ASP A 376 -9.82 -16.20 -6.44
C ASP A 376 -11.16 -16.89 -6.14
N THR A 377 -11.86 -16.42 -5.12
CA THR A 377 -13.17 -16.95 -4.72
C THR A 377 -14.31 -16.58 -5.66
N ALA A 378 -14.18 -15.52 -6.46
CA ALA A 378 -15.15 -15.11 -7.47
C ALA A 378 -14.95 -15.82 -8.82
N GLY A 379 -13.79 -16.45 -9.02
CA GLY A 379 -13.43 -17.19 -10.22
C GLY A 379 -12.49 -16.44 -11.16
N ASN A 380 -12.01 -15.24 -10.81
CA ASN A 380 -11.04 -14.53 -11.65
C ASN A 380 -9.66 -15.17 -11.52
N GLN A 381 -8.89 -15.14 -12.62
CA GLN A 381 -7.68 -15.94 -12.77
C GLN A 381 -6.49 -15.10 -13.18
N ASN A 382 -5.35 -15.38 -12.58
CA ASN A 382 -4.07 -14.80 -13.00
C ASN A 382 -2.93 -15.82 -12.85
N SER A 383 -1.75 -15.46 -13.37
CA SER A 383 -0.56 -16.28 -13.24
C SER A 383 0.69 -15.44 -12.98
N THR A 384 1.68 -16.04 -12.31
CA THR A 384 3.02 -15.47 -12.22
C THR A 384 3.69 -15.44 -13.60
N LEU A 385 4.79 -14.68 -13.72
CA LEU A 385 5.72 -14.84 -14.84
C LEU A 385 6.28 -16.28 -14.88
N LEU A 386 6.89 -16.63 -16.02
CA LEU A 386 7.62 -17.89 -16.17
C LEU A 386 8.99 -17.79 -15.49
N TYR A 387 9.23 -18.67 -14.53
CA TYR A 387 10.50 -18.80 -13.82
C TYR A 387 11.28 -20.00 -14.32
N THR A 388 12.59 -19.95 -14.17
CA THR A 388 13.55 -21.00 -14.44
C THR A 388 14.33 -21.34 -13.16
N LEU A 389 14.72 -22.59 -13.00
CA LEU A 389 15.64 -23.04 -11.97
C LEU A 389 16.48 -24.21 -12.47
N MET A 390 17.56 -24.52 -11.74
CA MET A 390 18.40 -25.69 -11.98
C MET A 390 18.50 -26.54 -10.72
N THR A 391 18.45 -27.87 -10.88
CA THR A 391 18.88 -28.81 -9.84
C THR A 391 20.19 -29.45 -10.27
N ASP A 392 21.12 -29.56 -9.33
CA ASP A 392 22.42 -30.21 -9.52
C ASP A 392 22.87 -30.85 -8.21
N THR A 393 22.80 -32.17 -8.13
CA THR A 393 23.10 -32.96 -6.93
C THR A 393 24.47 -33.63 -6.99
N ILE A 394 25.19 -33.48 -8.11
CA ILE A 394 26.48 -34.14 -8.34
C ILE A 394 27.58 -33.32 -7.69
N LYS A 395 28.48 -33.99 -6.97
CA LYS A 395 29.66 -33.36 -6.37
C LYS A 395 30.80 -33.30 -7.38
N PRO A 396 31.67 -32.27 -7.31
CA PRO A 396 32.90 -32.25 -8.09
C PRO A 396 33.76 -33.49 -7.85
N ILE A 397 34.32 -34.06 -8.92
CA ILE A 397 35.25 -35.18 -8.83
C ILE A 397 36.69 -34.69 -9.00
N TYR A 398 37.64 -35.28 -8.27
CA TYR A 398 39.06 -34.95 -8.38
C TYR A 398 39.87 -36.06 -9.05
N SER A 399 40.99 -35.67 -9.64
CA SER A 399 42.03 -36.55 -10.18
C SER A 399 43.40 -35.85 -10.13
N ASN A 400 44.47 -36.59 -10.44
CA ASN A 400 45.83 -36.06 -10.60
C ASN A 400 46.31 -35.16 -9.44
N ILE A 401 46.13 -35.61 -8.19
CA ILE A 401 46.67 -34.93 -7.01
C ILE A 401 48.21 -34.93 -7.14
N SER A 402 48.82 -33.75 -7.10
CA SER A 402 50.25 -33.58 -7.31
C SER A 402 50.84 -32.54 -6.36
N GLN A 403 52.10 -32.74 -6.00
CA GLN A 403 52.97 -31.73 -5.37
C GLN A 403 54.37 -31.84 -5.98
N ASP A 404 55.05 -30.71 -6.17
CA ASP A 404 56.38 -30.69 -6.81
C ASP A 404 57.53 -31.13 -5.90
N LYS A 405 57.36 -31.00 -4.57
CA LYS A 405 58.35 -31.37 -3.56
C LYS A 405 57.72 -32.11 -2.38
N ASN A 406 58.45 -33.10 -1.84
CA ASN A 406 58.04 -33.87 -0.64
C ASN A 406 58.86 -33.55 0.61
N ASN A 407 60.01 -32.91 0.41
CA ASN A 407 60.97 -32.55 1.44
C ASN A 407 61.48 -31.15 1.14
N VAL A 408 61.40 -30.25 2.11
CA VAL A 408 61.77 -28.85 1.93
C VAL A 408 62.40 -28.26 3.18
N LEU A 409 63.17 -27.20 3.00
CA LEU A 409 63.63 -26.31 4.07
C LEU A 409 62.61 -25.17 4.30
N PRO A 410 62.62 -24.54 5.48
CA PRO A 410 61.85 -23.32 5.72
C PRO A 410 62.11 -22.25 4.65
N GLY A 411 61.04 -21.62 4.17
CA GLY A 411 61.07 -20.59 3.12
C GLY A 411 61.01 -21.12 1.69
N GLU A 412 61.16 -22.43 1.46
CA GLU A 412 60.99 -23.00 0.12
C GLU A 412 59.50 -23.15 -0.23
N CYS A 413 59.13 -22.76 -1.45
CA CYS A 413 57.79 -22.97 -1.97
C CYS A 413 57.58 -24.42 -2.42
N VAL A 414 56.42 -24.99 -2.08
CA VAL A 414 55.85 -26.24 -2.59
C VAL A 414 54.59 -25.91 -3.37
N ASN A 415 54.58 -26.21 -4.67
CA ASN A 415 53.39 -26.04 -5.50
C ASN A 415 52.57 -27.32 -5.45
N VAL A 416 51.29 -27.19 -5.11
CA VAL A 416 50.33 -28.30 -5.02
C VAL A 416 49.22 -28.08 -6.03
N SER A 417 48.77 -29.15 -6.67
CA SER A 417 47.71 -29.09 -7.66
C SER A 417 46.77 -30.29 -7.65
N VAL A 418 45.52 -30.05 -8.04
CA VAL A 418 44.47 -31.06 -8.17
C VAL A 418 43.62 -30.73 -9.40
N LEU A 419 43.32 -31.73 -10.23
CA LEU A 419 42.42 -31.57 -11.36
C LEU A 419 40.99 -31.89 -10.91
N TRP A 420 40.10 -30.91 -10.99
CA TRP A 420 38.69 -31.06 -10.67
C TRP A 420 37.83 -31.12 -11.93
N ARG A 421 36.74 -31.87 -11.89
CA ARG A 421 35.73 -31.93 -12.95
C ARG A 421 34.34 -31.91 -12.36
N ASP A 422 33.48 -31.05 -12.90
CA ASP A 422 32.06 -30.94 -12.60
C ASP A 422 31.37 -30.15 -13.72
N GLU A 423 30.12 -30.45 -14.06
CA GLU A 423 29.40 -29.69 -15.10
C GLU A 423 29.16 -28.22 -14.70
N ASN A 424 29.11 -27.95 -13.39
CA ASN A 424 28.86 -26.65 -12.77
C ASN A 424 29.99 -26.21 -11.82
N LEU A 425 31.22 -26.66 -12.07
CA LEU A 425 32.40 -26.39 -11.24
C LEU A 425 32.58 -24.89 -10.91
N ALA A 426 32.80 -24.54 -9.64
CA ALA A 426 32.82 -23.14 -9.20
C ALA A 426 34.12 -22.71 -8.51
N TYR A 427 34.46 -23.27 -7.35
CA TYR A 427 35.63 -22.86 -6.58
C TYR A 427 36.39 -24.04 -5.99
N ALA A 428 37.68 -23.84 -5.74
CA ALA A 428 38.48 -24.73 -4.91
C ALA A 428 39.24 -23.94 -3.84
N TRP A 429 39.52 -24.58 -2.70
CA TRP A 429 40.32 -23.98 -1.65
C TRP A 429 41.24 -24.98 -0.95
N LEU A 430 42.41 -24.48 -0.57
CA LEU A 430 43.42 -25.24 0.16
C LEU A 430 43.13 -25.20 1.67
N MET A 431 43.17 -26.37 2.30
CA MET A 431 43.31 -26.53 3.74
C MET A 431 44.70 -27.08 4.04
N THR A 432 45.40 -26.50 5.01
CA THR A 432 46.71 -26.96 5.49
C THR A 432 46.77 -26.88 7.01
N ASN A 433 47.65 -27.65 7.64
CA ASN A 433 47.92 -27.60 9.08
C ASN A 433 49.26 -26.93 9.44
N GLN A 434 49.78 -26.08 8.54
CA GLN A 434 51.01 -25.34 8.75
C GLN A 434 51.03 -24.64 10.12
N SER A 435 52.18 -24.67 10.79
CA SER A 435 52.38 -24.06 12.10
C SER A 435 52.38 -22.53 12.02
N PHE A 436 51.74 -21.91 13.01
CA PHE A 436 51.78 -20.46 13.23
C PHE A 436 52.08 -20.21 14.70
N ASP A 437 53.12 -19.43 14.99
CA ASP A 437 53.65 -19.20 16.35
C ASP A 437 53.91 -20.51 17.11
N GLY A 438 54.46 -21.50 16.40
CA GLY A 438 54.75 -22.83 16.94
C GLY A 438 53.55 -23.77 17.15
N VAL A 439 52.34 -23.40 16.71
CA VAL A 439 51.12 -24.22 16.86
C VAL A 439 50.58 -24.67 15.50
N SER A 440 50.45 -25.98 15.30
CA SER A 440 49.89 -26.59 14.07
C SER A 440 48.38 -26.80 14.18
N TYR A 441 47.60 -26.23 13.25
CA TYR A 441 46.14 -26.44 13.18
C TYR A 441 45.62 -26.28 11.75
N TRP A 442 44.54 -27.00 11.42
CA TRP A 442 43.92 -26.92 10.09
C TRP A 442 43.27 -25.55 9.85
N HIS A 443 43.67 -24.86 8.80
CA HIS A 443 43.12 -23.58 8.39
C HIS A 443 43.00 -23.50 6.86
N ARG A 444 42.11 -22.61 6.40
CA ARG A 444 41.95 -22.28 4.98
C ARG A 444 42.98 -21.22 4.61
N VAL A 445 43.68 -21.41 3.50
CA VAL A 445 44.67 -20.44 3.03
C VAL A 445 44.08 -19.61 1.89
N GLU A 446 43.86 -20.24 0.73
CA GLU A 446 43.45 -19.57 -0.50
C GLU A 446 42.21 -20.22 -1.09
N THR A 447 41.39 -19.40 -1.76
CA THR A 447 40.24 -19.85 -2.57
C THR A 447 40.42 -19.33 -3.99
N ILE A 448 40.25 -20.21 -4.97
CA ILE A 448 40.37 -19.87 -6.39
C ILE A 448 39.09 -20.23 -7.12
N LYS A 449 38.76 -19.41 -8.12
CA LYS A 449 37.63 -19.66 -9.01
C LYS A 449 38.07 -20.61 -10.13
N LEU A 450 37.26 -21.63 -10.39
CA LEU A 450 37.43 -22.58 -11.47
C LEU A 450 36.48 -22.15 -12.61
N LEU A 451 37.02 -21.93 -13.82
CA LEU A 451 36.29 -21.28 -14.90
C LEU A 451 35.69 -22.25 -15.93
N ASP A 452 36.14 -23.49 -15.91
CA ASP A 452 35.77 -24.53 -16.86
C ASP A 452 35.23 -25.74 -16.12
N LYS A 453 34.44 -26.56 -16.83
CA LYS A 453 33.92 -27.84 -16.31
C LYS A 453 35.00 -28.81 -15.85
N GLN A 454 36.24 -28.57 -16.29
CA GLN A 454 37.41 -29.28 -15.83
C GLN A 454 38.55 -28.27 -15.67
N ASN A 455 39.05 -28.10 -14.44
CA ASN A 455 40.06 -27.08 -14.17
C ASN A 455 41.03 -27.52 -13.06
N TRP A 456 42.24 -27.00 -13.11
CA TRP A 456 43.27 -27.27 -12.11
C TRP A 456 43.17 -26.27 -10.97
N SER A 457 43.08 -26.77 -9.75
CA SER A 457 43.32 -25.96 -8.57
C SER A 457 44.81 -25.95 -8.26
N ASN A 458 45.48 -24.80 -8.34
CA ASN A 458 46.91 -24.66 -8.06
C ASN A 458 47.11 -23.75 -6.85
N PHE A 459 47.92 -24.18 -5.90
CA PHE A 459 48.24 -23.42 -4.69
C PHE A 459 49.73 -23.55 -4.35
N THR A 460 50.22 -22.65 -3.51
CA THR A 460 51.59 -22.70 -2.98
C THR A 460 51.57 -22.78 -1.46
N ILE A 461 52.35 -23.69 -0.90
CA ILE A 461 52.62 -23.80 0.54
C ILE A 461 54.08 -23.41 0.77
N THR A 462 54.33 -22.50 1.71
CA THR A 462 55.68 -22.04 2.06
C THR A 462 55.91 -22.26 3.54
N PRO A 463 56.56 -23.38 3.94
CA PRO A 463 56.84 -23.67 5.35
C PRO A 463 57.66 -22.58 6.01
N SER A 464 57.37 -22.30 7.27
CA SER A 464 58.07 -21.33 8.10
C SER A 464 59.12 -22.01 9.00
N VAL A 465 59.84 -21.22 9.80
CA VAL A 465 60.76 -21.76 10.81
C VAL A 465 60.04 -22.56 11.89
N ASP A 466 58.75 -22.28 12.14
CA ASP A 466 57.92 -23.00 13.10
C ASP A 466 57.53 -24.40 12.62
N ASP A 467 57.72 -24.69 11.33
CA ASP A 467 57.42 -25.98 10.74
C ASP A 467 58.62 -26.94 10.79
N ILE A 468 59.80 -26.51 11.25
CA ILE A 468 61.02 -27.33 11.28
C ILE A 468 60.79 -28.62 12.07
N GLY A 469 61.04 -29.78 11.43
CA GLY A 469 60.86 -31.08 12.05
C GLY A 469 59.41 -31.56 12.12
N HIS A 470 58.44 -30.74 11.68
CA HIS A 470 57.04 -31.10 11.58
C HIS A 470 56.67 -31.61 10.18
N ILE A 471 55.52 -32.28 10.10
CA ILE A 471 54.89 -32.70 8.85
C ILE A 471 53.71 -31.79 8.58
N ILE A 472 53.76 -31.06 7.46
CA ILE A 472 52.63 -30.26 6.99
C ILE A 472 51.73 -31.16 6.14
N GLY A 473 50.51 -31.41 6.63
CA GLY A 473 49.42 -32.03 5.91
C GLY A 473 48.58 -30.99 5.15
N TRP A 474 48.23 -31.29 3.91
CA TRP A 474 47.38 -30.45 3.07
C TRP A 474 46.31 -31.27 2.35
N LYS A 475 45.17 -30.63 2.04
CA LYS A 475 44.07 -31.18 1.24
C LYS A 475 43.30 -30.06 0.56
N VAL A 476 42.68 -30.35 -0.58
CA VAL A 476 41.93 -29.36 -1.35
C VAL A 476 40.45 -29.75 -1.34
N TYR A 477 39.59 -28.76 -1.12
CA TYR A 477 38.16 -28.87 -1.34
C TYR A 477 37.80 -28.20 -2.67
N ALA A 478 36.75 -28.69 -3.32
CA ALA A 478 36.09 -27.96 -4.40
C ALA A 478 34.57 -28.01 -4.24
N ASN A 479 33.92 -26.98 -4.78
CA ASN A 479 32.48 -26.92 -4.92
C ASN A 479 32.04 -26.51 -6.34
N ASP A 480 30.79 -26.82 -6.65
CA ASP A 480 30.07 -26.33 -7.82
C ASP A 480 29.20 -25.10 -7.46
N THR A 481 28.42 -24.61 -8.44
CA THR A 481 27.51 -23.46 -8.28
C THR A 481 26.25 -23.79 -7.47
N ALA A 482 25.87 -25.06 -7.34
CA ALA A 482 24.79 -25.52 -6.46
C ALA A 482 25.26 -25.68 -5.00
N GLY A 483 26.57 -25.64 -4.77
CA GLY A 483 27.19 -25.77 -3.47
C GLY A 483 27.49 -27.21 -3.06
N ASN A 484 27.43 -28.20 -3.96
CA ASN A 484 27.91 -29.53 -3.61
C ASN A 484 29.43 -29.48 -3.43
N THR A 485 29.94 -30.17 -2.42
CA THR A 485 31.35 -30.13 -2.04
C THR A 485 31.98 -31.52 -2.08
N ASN A 486 33.23 -31.56 -2.52
CA ASN A 486 34.10 -32.73 -2.38
C ASN A 486 35.49 -32.31 -1.89
N ILE A 487 36.27 -33.27 -1.42
CA ILE A 487 37.56 -33.06 -0.76
C ILE A 487 38.56 -34.15 -1.15
N THR A 488 39.82 -33.78 -1.35
CA THR A 488 40.91 -34.75 -1.53
C THR A 488 41.33 -35.40 -0.20
N PRO A 489 42.02 -36.56 -0.26
CA PRO A 489 42.81 -37.06 0.88
C PRO A 489 43.89 -36.06 1.32
N ILE A 490 44.45 -36.31 2.50
CA ILE A 490 45.59 -35.55 3.03
C ILE A 490 46.88 -36.02 2.38
N SER A 491 47.66 -35.07 1.86
CA SER A 491 49.04 -35.25 1.40
C SER A 491 50.00 -34.55 2.35
N ASN A 492 51.26 -34.99 2.40
CA ASN A 492 52.23 -34.55 3.42
C ASN A 492 53.49 -33.94 2.81
N ILE A 493 54.02 -32.90 3.47
CA ILE A 493 55.29 -32.24 3.19
C ILE A 493 56.17 -32.40 4.44
N ASN A 494 57.37 -32.94 4.28
CA ASN A 494 58.35 -33.06 5.37
C ASN A 494 59.23 -31.81 5.39
N VAL A 495 59.26 -31.11 6.52
CA VAL A 495 60.08 -29.90 6.67
C VAL A 495 61.37 -30.25 7.42
N ARG A 496 62.49 -30.18 6.72
CA ARG A 496 63.80 -30.57 7.24
C ARG A 496 64.44 -29.42 8.00
N GLN A 497 65.29 -29.78 8.96
CA GLN A 497 66.14 -28.82 9.64
C GLN A 497 67.35 -28.44 8.75
N PRO A 498 67.69 -27.14 8.61
CA PRO A 498 68.88 -26.73 7.86
C PRO A 498 70.16 -27.21 8.57
N LEU A 499 71.25 -27.39 7.81
CA LEU A 499 72.56 -27.72 8.37
C LEU A 499 73.23 -26.48 8.95
N TYR A 500 73.74 -26.55 10.18
CA TYR A 500 74.56 -25.51 10.80
C TYR A 500 75.51 -26.08 11.87
N ILE A 501 76.57 -25.31 12.16
CA ILE A 501 77.53 -25.62 13.22
C ILE A 501 76.93 -25.23 14.58
N ILE A 502 76.85 -26.19 15.50
CA ILE A 502 76.37 -25.99 16.88
C ILE A 502 77.46 -25.42 17.78
N ASP A 503 78.67 -25.97 17.68
CA ASP A 503 79.78 -25.68 18.59
C ASP A 503 81.11 -25.81 17.87
N TRP A 504 82.12 -25.06 18.30
CA TRP A 504 83.48 -25.15 17.78
C TRP A 504 84.51 -24.83 18.85
N LYS A 505 85.66 -25.50 18.76
CA LYS A 505 86.85 -25.16 19.53
C LYS A 505 88.06 -25.04 18.63
N PRO A 506 89.01 -24.18 18.99
CA PRO A 506 88.94 -23.21 20.10
C PRO A 506 88.00 -22.02 19.81
N ILE A 507 87.42 -21.41 20.84
CA ILE A 507 86.42 -20.32 20.71
C ILE A 507 87.08 -19.00 20.27
N ALA A 508 88.34 -18.77 20.66
CA ALA A 508 89.07 -17.58 20.31
C ALA A 508 89.49 -17.60 18.83
N GLU A 509 89.24 -16.50 18.11
CA GLU A 509 89.57 -16.35 16.68
C GLU A 509 91.08 -16.35 16.40
N ASN A 510 91.89 -15.88 17.37
CA ASN A 510 93.34 -15.81 17.26
C ASN A 510 93.98 -16.47 18.49
N ILE A 511 94.88 -17.42 18.27
CA ILE A 511 95.53 -18.21 19.32
C ILE A 511 97.00 -18.33 18.99
N SER A 512 97.83 -18.22 20.02
CA SER A 512 99.27 -18.37 19.93
C SER A 512 99.70 -19.60 20.71
N ASP A 513 100.54 -20.42 20.09
CA ASP A 513 101.16 -21.63 20.64
C ASP A 513 102.67 -21.57 20.43
N ASN A 514 103.46 -22.21 21.29
CA ASN A 514 104.90 -22.29 21.04
C ASN A 514 105.17 -23.27 19.90
N VAL A 515 106.26 -23.05 19.16
CA VAL A 515 106.66 -23.95 18.07
C VAL A 515 106.88 -25.36 18.62
N GLY A 516 106.15 -26.33 18.05
CA GLY A 516 106.18 -27.74 18.49
C GLY A 516 105.02 -28.15 19.41
N ASP A 517 104.24 -27.20 19.93
CA ASP A 517 103.00 -27.50 20.66
C ASP A 517 101.93 -28.07 19.69
N SER A 518 101.03 -28.89 20.20
CA SER A 518 99.91 -29.44 19.43
C SER A 518 98.59 -28.74 19.79
N ARG A 519 97.81 -28.34 18.78
CA ARG A 519 96.50 -27.70 18.94
C ARG A 519 95.42 -28.50 18.26
N GLU A 520 94.38 -28.86 19.01
CA GLU A 520 93.17 -29.47 18.48
C GLU A 520 92.11 -28.42 18.15
N PHE A 521 91.57 -28.52 16.95
CA PHE A 521 90.39 -27.80 16.47
C PHE A 521 89.25 -28.80 16.34
N ASN A 522 88.03 -28.44 16.71
CA ASN A 522 86.86 -29.28 16.48
C ASN A 522 85.61 -28.47 16.14
N ILE A 523 84.68 -29.10 15.45
CA ILE A 523 83.33 -28.58 15.21
C ILE A 523 82.30 -29.67 15.49
N THR A 524 81.12 -29.26 15.97
CA THR A 524 79.93 -30.11 16.13
C THR A 524 78.81 -29.55 15.26
N LEU A 525 78.12 -30.41 14.51
CA LEU A 525 77.02 -30.04 13.61
C LEU A 525 75.68 -30.49 14.16
N ASN A 526 74.60 -29.81 13.76
CA ASN A 526 73.23 -30.18 14.15
C ASN A 526 72.71 -31.46 13.51
N GLN A 527 73.33 -31.89 12.41
CA GLN A 527 73.09 -33.15 11.75
C GLN A 527 74.38 -33.64 11.09
N ARG A 528 74.42 -34.91 10.66
CA ARG A 528 75.61 -35.46 10.00
C ARG A 528 75.81 -34.82 8.63
N ALA A 529 77.04 -34.39 8.34
CA ALA A 529 77.45 -33.87 7.03
C ALA A 529 78.91 -34.25 6.75
N ASN A 530 79.43 -33.85 5.59
CA ASN A 530 80.83 -34.07 5.24
C ASN A 530 81.62 -32.84 5.67
N ILE A 531 82.61 -33.02 6.55
CA ILE A 531 83.43 -31.93 7.08
C ILE A 531 84.80 -31.95 6.40
N THR A 532 85.21 -30.80 5.87
CA THR A 532 86.55 -30.61 5.31
C THR A 532 87.31 -29.54 6.08
N TRP A 533 88.48 -29.89 6.60
CA TRP A 533 89.40 -28.99 7.29
C TRP A 533 90.47 -28.46 6.35
N TYR A 534 90.78 -27.18 6.49
CA TYR A 534 91.78 -26.46 5.71
C TYR A 534 92.81 -25.78 6.61
N ILE A 535 94.07 -25.79 6.19
CA ILE A 535 95.12 -24.89 6.70
C ILE A 535 95.64 -24.03 5.56
N ASN A 536 95.57 -22.71 5.72
CA ASN A 536 95.95 -21.72 4.70
C ASN A 536 95.34 -22.07 3.32
N GLY A 537 94.10 -22.55 3.32
CA GLY A 537 93.37 -22.95 2.11
C GLY A 537 93.72 -24.34 1.54
N SER A 538 94.69 -25.07 2.10
CA SER A 538 94.99 -26.45 1.71
C SER A 538 94.24 -27.45 2.57
N ILE A 539 93.63 -28.48 1.95
CA ILE A 539 92.90 -29.53 2.68
C ILE A 539 93.87 -30.34 3.54
N VAL A 540 93.55 -30.48 4.82
CA VAL A 540 94.34 -31.26 5.79
C VAL A 540 93.59 -32.49 6.32
N LYS A 541 92.25 -32.46 6.32
CA LYS A 541 91.41 -33.59 6.75
C LYS A 541 90.03 -33.53 6.09
N THR A 542 89.47 -34.70 5.79
CA THR A 542 88.05 -34.87 5.44
C THR A 542 87.46 -35.94 6.36
N ASP A 543 86.26 -35.69 6.88
CA ASP A 543 85.47 -36.69 7.60
C ASP A 543 84.07 -36.75 6.96
N ASP A 544 83.68 -37.92 6.48
CA ASP A 544 82.41 -38.11 5.78
C ASP A 544 81.29 -38.52 6.74
N ASN A 545 80.11 -37.93 6.57
CA ASN A 545 78.88 -38.28 7.28
C ASN A 545 79.02 -38.33 8.82
N VAL A 546 79.66 -37.30 9.39
CA VAL A 546 79.86 -37.14 10.84
C VAL A 546 79.13 -35.90 11.36
N ASN A 547 78.77 -35.91 12.64
CA ASN A 547 78.23 -34.74 13.35
C ASN A 547 79.25 -34.08 14.28
N PHE A 548 80.46 -34.65 14.36
CA PHE A 548 81.60 -34.12 15.10
C PHE A 548 82.87 -34.45 14.33
N SER A 549 83.75 -33.48 14.19
CA SER A 549 85.07 -33.68 13.60
C SER A 549 86.11 -32.88 14.37
N SER A 550 87.28 -33.47 14.59
CA SER A 550 88.44 -32.76 15.14
C SER A 550 89.67 -32.93 14.27
N TYR A 551 90.51 -31.90 14.26
CA TYR A 551 91.78 -31.84 13.57
C TYR A 551 92.87 -31.38 14.55
N LEU A 552 93.87 -32.23 14.76
CA LEU A 552 95.04 -31.93 15.59
C LEU A 552 96.17 -31.45 14.67
N ASN A 553 96.60 -30.21 14.84
CA ASN A 553 97.83 -29.72 14.24
C ASN A 553 98.97 -29.84 15.25
N SER A 554 100.02 -30.59 14.92
CA SER A 554 101.21 -30.77 15.76
C SER A 554 102.52 -30.49 15.04
N SER A 555 102.47 -29.88 13.85
CA SER A 555 103.64 -29.75 12.97
C SER A 555 103.75 -28.40 12.25
N ALA A 556 102.93 -27.41 12.61
CA ALA A 556 103.02 -26.07 12.05
C ALA A 556 104.34 -25.39 12.49
N PRO A 557 105.19 -24.94 11.55
CA PRO A 557 106.34 -24.10 11.88
C PRO A 557 105.90 -22.68 12.27
N GLU A 558 106.84 -21.89 12.81
CA GLU A 558 106.61 -20.49 13.21
C GLU A 558 105.94 -19.69 12.08
N GLY A 559 104.82 -19.02 12.38
CA GLY A 559 104.08 -18.21 11.42
C GLY A 559 102.59 -18.12 11.75
N TYR A 560 101.85 -17.43 10.89
CA TYR A 560 100.39 -17.33 10.97
C TYR A 560 99.73 -18.40 10.11
N TRP A 561 98.73 -19.08 10.69
CA TRP A 561 98.02 -20.18 10.04
C TRP A 561 96.51 -19.95 10.17
N ASN A 562 95.82 -19.90 9.05
CA ASN A 562 94.35 -19.85 9.01
C ASN A 562 93.81 -21.27 8.98
N VAL A 563 93.00 -21.62 9.98
CA VAL A 563 92.30 -22.92 10.05
C VAL A 563 90.82 -22.68 9.73
N THR A 564 90.30 -23.39 8.74
CA THR A 564 88.88 -23.26 8.34
C THR A 564 88.25 -24.64 8.24
N ALA A 565 87.01 -24.79 8.70
CA ALA A 565 86.20 -25.98 8.49
C ALA A 565 84.98 -25.63 7.65
N TYR A 566 84.68 -26.45 6.64
CA TYR A 566 83.45 -26.39 5.85
C TYR A 566 82.65 -27.67 6.09
N ALA A 567 81.34 -27.54 6.28
CA ALA A 567 80.40 -28.62 6.55
C ALA A 567 79.25 -28.62 5.55
#